data_AF-A0A2E5U9N7-F1
#
_entry.id   AF-A0A2E5U9N7-F1
#
_cell.length_a   1.000
_cell.length_b   1.000
_cell.length_c   1.000
_cell.angle_alpha   90.00
_cell.angle_beta   90.00
_cell.angle_gamma   90.00
#
_symmetry.space_group_name_H-M   'P 1'
#
loop_
_entity.id
_entity.type
_entity.pdbx_description
1 polymer ?
#
loop_
_entity_poly.entity_id
_entity_poly.type
_entity_poly.pdbx_seq_one_letter_code
_entity_poly.pdbx_strand_id
1 'polypeptide(L)' 'MIVLFFRSLFIISCFLSLLFCQTQHDSLSINKSPKKAALSALAFPGGGQLYNGKKLKASLIMSMELYSILNWY' A
#
# COMPACT_ATOMS: atom_id res chain seq x y z
N MET A 1 -14.99 27.24 -6.24
CA MET A 1 -13.84 26.63 -6.96
C MET A 1 -13.37 25.34 -6.31
N ILE A 2 -13.16 25.30 -4.98
CA ILE A 2 -12.67 24.11 -4.26
C ILE A 2 -13.54 22.85 -4.45
N VAL A 3 -14.88 23.00 -4.46
CA VAL A 3 -15.81 21.88 -4.64
C VAL A 3 -15.71 21.28 -6.06
N LEU A 4 -15.56 22.13 -7.07
CA LEU A 4 -15.36 21.68 -8.46
C LEU A 4 -14.02 20.97 -8.62
N PHE A 5 -12.98 21.44 -7.92
CA PHE A 5 -11.67 20.79 -7.89
C PHE A 5 -11.74 19.37 -7.32
N PHE A 6 -12.36 19.17 -6.14
CA PHE A 6 -12.51 17.84 -5.55
C PHE A 6 -13.38 16.90 -6.39
N ARG A 7 -14.46 17.43 -7.01
CA ARG A 7 -15.30 16.65 -7.93
C ARG A 7 -14.51 16.17 -9.16
N SER A 8 -13.71 17.07 -9.75
CA SER A 8 -12.84 16.73 -10.88
C SER A 8 -11.82 15.65 -10.48
N LEU A 9 -11.18 15.80 -9.33
CA LEU A 9 -10.19 14.83 -8.82
C LEU A 9 -10.81 13.45 -8.58
N PHE A 10 -12.02 13.39 -8.02
CA PHE A 10 -12.76 12.15 -7.84
C PHE A 10 -13.08 11.46 -9.18
N ILE A 11 -13.60 12.21 -10.16
CA ILE A 11 -13.92 11.67 -11.49
C ILE A 11 -12.65 11.12 -12.17
N ILE A 12 -11.56 11.89 -12.13
CA ILE A 12 -10.25 11.46 -12.66
C ILE A 12 -9.81 10.16 -11.98
N SER A 13 -9.89 10.07 -10.64
CA SER A 13 -9.56 8.85 -9.90
C SER A 13 -10.40 7.65 -10.33
N CYS A 14 -11.71 7.82 -10.57
CA CYS A 14 -12.57 6.75 -11.07
C CYS A 14 -12.14 6.27 -12.46
N PHE A 15 -11.85 7.19 -13.39
CA PHE A 15 -11.37 6.83 -14.73
C PHE A 15 -10.01 6.13 -14.70
N LEU A 16 -9.08 6.59 -13.86
CA LEU A 16 -7.80 5.90 -13.67
C LEU A 16 -8.00 4.48 -13.14
N SER A 17 -8.94 4.25 -12.22
CA SER A 17 -9.17 2.91 -11.68
C SER A 17 -9.66 1.91 -12.74
N LEU A 18 -10.40 2.39 -13.74
CA LEU A 18 -10.86 1.58 -14.87
C LEU A 18 -9.73 1.29 -15.87
N LEU A 19 -8.89 2.30 -16.15
CA LEU A 19 -7.76 2.17 -17.08
C LEU A 19 -6.63 1.31 -16.51
N PHE A 20 -6.39 1.39 -15.20
CA PHE A 20 -5.38 0.62 -14.48
C PHE A 20 -6.01 -0.56 -13.71
N CYS A 21 -6.91 -1.29 -14.38
CA CYS A 21 -7.47 -2.51 -13.81
C CYS A 21 -6.33 -3.45 -13.35
N GLN A 22 -6.49 -4.05 -12.17
CA GLN A 22 -5.48 -4.87 -11.53
C GLN A 22 -5.17 -6.11 -12.40
N THR A 23 -4.11 -6.04 -13.21
CA THR A 23 -3.59 -7.14 -14.02
C THR A 23 -2.80 -8.15 -13.19
N GLN A 24 -2.56 -7.85 -11.91
CA GLN A 24 -1.76 -8.67 -11.03
C GLN A 24 -2.56 -9.88 -10.59
N HIS A 25 -2.03 -11.07 -10.87
CA HIS A 25 -2.57 -12.33 -10.39
C HIS A 25 -2.90 -12.26 -8.89
N ASP A 26 -4.01 -12.89 -8.53
CA ASP A 26 -4.46 -13.04 -7.16
C ASP A 26 -3.31 -13.53 -6.26
N SER A 27 -3.16 -12.98 -5.05
CA SER A 27 -2.02 -13.32 -4.18
C SER A 27 -1.92 -14.81 -3.81
N LEU A 28 -2.96 -15.58 -4.13
CA LEU A 28 -3.04 -17.03 -4.05
C LEU A 28 -2.27 -17.78 -5.16
N SER A 29 -1.94 -17.14 -6.28
CA SER A 29 -1.22 -17.80 -7.40
C SER A 29 0.27 -18.00 -7.11
N ILE A 30 0.82 -17.22 -6.18
CA ILE A 30 2.20 -17.35 -5.73
C ILE A 30 2.14 -18.00 -4.34
N ASN A 31 2.70 -19.21 -4.20
CA ASN A 31 2.82 -19.95 -2.93
C ASN A 31 3.72 -19.18 -1.92
N LYS A 32 3.22 -18.06 -1.39
CA LYS A 32 3.87 -17.28 -0.34
C LYS A 32 3.44 -17.83 1.01
N SER A 33 4.42 -18.10 1.88
CA SER A 33 4.13 -18.65 3.20
C SER A 33 3.66 -17.53 4.13
N PRO A 34 2.48 -17.65 4.78
CA PRO A 34 2.02 -16.66 5.75
C PRO A 34 2.97 -16.55 6.95
N LYS A 35 3.64 -17.64 7.34
CA LYS A 35 4.66 -17.64 8.39
C LYS A 35 5.85 -16.73 8.04
N LYS A 36 6.31 -16.79 6.79
CA LYS A 36 7.40 -15.92 6.31
C LYS A 36 6.98 -14.45 6.25
N ALA A 37 5.74 -14.18 5.86
CA ALA A 37 5.19 -12.82 5.86
C ALA A 37 5.08 -12.22 7.27
N ALA A 38 4.69 -13.03 8.26
CA ALA A 38 4.65 -12.61 9.66
C ALA A 38 6.06 -12.34 10.20
N LEU A 39 7.01 -13.24 9.95
CA LEU A 39 8.41 -13.03 10.33
C LEU A 39 9.00 -11.76 9.72
N SER A 40 8.73 -11.48 8.44
CA SER A 40 9.22 -10.25 7.82
C SER A 40 8.53 -9.00 8.35
N ALA A 41 7.26 -9.08 8.75
CA ALA A 41 6.56 -7.98 9.42
C ALA A 41 7.09 -7.71 10.84
N LEU A 42 7.60 -8.72 11.54
CA LEU A 42 8.24 -8.57 12.85
C LEU A 42 9.62 -7.90 12.76
N ALA A 43 10.33 -8.06 11.65
CA ALA A 43 11.67 -7.48 11.47
C ALA A 43 11.63 -5.95 11.35
N PHE A 44 10.64 -5.40 10.66
CA PHE A 44 10.41 -3.97 10.53
C PHE A 44 8.99 -3.67 10.02
N PRO A 45 8.44 -2.49 10.31
CA PRO A 45 7.14 -2.05 9.79
C PRO A 45 7.00 -2.20 8.29
N GLY A 46 5.90 -2.82 7.87
CA GLY A 46 5.61 -3.01 6.46
C GLY A 46 6.43 -4.13 5.79
N GLY A 47 7.33 -4.81 6.50
CA GLY A 47 8.13 -5.92 5.95
C GLY A 47 7.30 -7.11 5.45
N GLY A 48 6.12 -7.36 6.04
CA GLY A 48 5.14 -8.33 5.52
C GLY A 48 4.56 -7.93 4.15
N GLN A 49 4.30 -6.63 3.96
CA GLN A 49 3.82 -6.11 2.68
C GLN A 49 4.92 -6.12 1.62
N LEU A 50 6.17 -5.88 2.03
CA LEU A 50 7.33 -5.97 1.15
C LEU A 50 7.56 -7.42 0.67
N TYR A 51 7.46 -8.41 1.57
CA TYR A 51 7.50 -9.84 1.20
C TYR A 51 6.39 -10.21 0.21
N ASN A 52 5.21 -9.63 0.39
CA ASN A 52 4.10 -9.79 -0.56
C ASN A 52 4.29 -9.03 -1.89
N GLY A 53 5.39 -8.29 -2.08
CA GLY A 53 5.69 -7.53 -3.29
C GLY A 53 4.91 -6.22 -3.39
N LYS A 54 4.16 -5.85 -2.35
CA LYS A 54 3.32 -4.65 -2.30
C LYS A 54 4.15 -3.46 -1.83
N LYS A 55 5.11 -3.03 -2.66
CA LYS A 55 6.11 -1.98 -2.33
C LYS A 55 5.48 -0.66 -1.89
N LEU A 56 4.42 -0.21 -2.57
CA LEU A 56 3.73 1.04 -2.21
C LEU A 56 3.10 0.97 -0.82
N LYS A 57 2.46 -0.16 -0.48
CA LYS A 57 1.88 -0.37 0.86
C LYS A 57 2.96 -0.45 1.93
N ALA A 58 4.06 -1.14 1.65
CA ALA A 58 5.20 -1.22 2.56
C ALA A 58 5.80 0.18 2.83
N SER A 59 6.01 0.97 1.79
CA SER A 59 6.54 2.34 1.88
C SER A 59 5.64 3.25 2.72
N LEU A 60 4.31 3.19 2.50
CA LEU A 60 3.35 3.97 3.30
C LEU A 60 3.37 3.59 4.78
N ILE A 61 3.44 2.30 5.11
CA ILE A 61 3.50 1.84 6.50
C ILE A 61 4.81 2.31 7.15
N MET A 62 5.93 2.15 6.45
CA MET A 62 7.25 2.54 6.95
C MET A 62 7.36 4.05 7.14
N SER A 63 6.83 4.87 6.22
CA SER A 63 6.85 6.32 6.35
C SER A 63 5.97 6.83 7.48
N MET A 64 4.80 6.21 7.70
CA MET A 64 3.94 6.54 8.84
C MET A 64 4.58 6.17 10.17
N GLU A 65 5.24 5.01 10.26
CA GLU A 65 5.98 4.66 11.49
C GLU A 65 7.15 5.61 11.74
N LEU A 66 7.92 5.95 10.70
CA LEU A 66 8.99 6.93 10.83
C LEU A 66 8.44 8.29 11.30
N TYR A 67 7.33 8.74 10.71
CA TYR A 67 6.66 9.97 11.15
C TYR A 67 6.19 9.88 12.60
N SER A 68 5.61 8.74 13.00
CA SER A 68 5.17 8.52 14.37
C SER A 68 6.34 8.55 15.36
N ILE A 69 7.50 7.99 15.02
CA ILE A 69 8.70 8.03 15.86
C ILE A 69 9.24 9.45 15.96
N LEU A 70 9.28 10.19 14.86
CA LEU A 70 9.77 11.58 14.84
C LEU A 70 8.87 12.55 15.62
N ASN A 71 7.57 12.26 15.70
CA ASN A 71 6.61 13.04 16.48
C ASN A 71 6.23 12.33 17.80
N TRP A 72 7.02 11.34 18.23
CA TRP A 72 6.86 10.69 19.53
C TRP A 72 7.46 11.60 20.60
N TYR A 73 6.85 12.76 20.83
CA TYR A 73 6.89 13.63 22.01
C TYR A 73 6.24 14.97 21.69
#